data_AF-A0A401NIW5-F1
#
_entry.id   AF-A0A401NIW5-F1
#
_cell.length_a   1.000
_cell.length_b   1.000
_cell.length_c   1.000
_cell.angle_alpha   90.00
_cell.angle_beta   90.00
_cell.angle_gamma   90.00
#
_symmetry.space_group_name_H-M   'P 1'
#
loop_
_entity.id
_entity.type
_entity.pdbx_description
1 polymer ?
#
loop_
_entity_poly.entity_id
_entity_poly.type
_entity_poly.pdbx_seq_one_letter_code
_entity_poly.pdbx_strand_id
1 'polypeptide(L)'
;MAKQSTASERKKQITIRGLGGLESVSGLKLGFNRHLHFTLVKDRNVATMRDYYLALAHIVRDHLVGRWIRTQQYYYDKDPKRIYYLSLEFYIGRTLQNTMINLGLESSCDEAMYQVSERS
;
A
#
# COMPACT_ATOMS: atom_id res chain seq x y z
N MET A 1 -22.31 32.87 -5.20
CA MET A 1 -20.97 32.71 -5.79
C MET A 1 -20.15 31.81 -4.88
N ALA A 2 -19.85 30.58 -5.29
CA ALA A 2 -19.15 29.60 -4.46
C ALA A 2 -17.67 30.00 -4.28
N LYS A 3 -17.24 30.15 -3.02
CA LYS A 3 -15.87 30.51 -2.64
C LYS A 3 -14.92 29.41 -3.11
N GLN A 4 -14.06 29.72 -4.08
CA GLN A 4 -13.07 28.78 -4.59
C GLN A 4 -12.08 28.46 -3.45
N SER A 5 -12.07 27.20 -2.99
CA SER A 5 -11.09 26.73 -2.02
C SER A 5 -9.68 26.85 -2.60
N THR A 6 -8.77 27.41 -1.80
CA THR A 6 -7.39 27.69 -2.18
C THR A 6 -6.64 26.38 -2.47
N ALA A 7 -5.66 26.40 -3.38
CA ALA A 7 -4.92 25.19 -3.80
C ALA A 7 -4.26 24.44 -2.62
N SER A 8 -3.93 25.16 -1.54
CA SER A 8 -3.40 24.60 -0.28
C SER A 8 -4.44 23.76 0.49
N GLU A 9 -5.72 24.14 0.44
CA GLU A 9 -6.83 23.38 1.05
C GLU A 9 -7.12 22.09 0.28
N ARG A 10 -7.03 22.12 -1.06
CA ARG A 10 -7.17 20.91 -1.90
C ARG A 10 -6.05 19.90 -1.64
N LYS A 11 -4.81 20.35 -1.43
CA LYS A 11 -3.67 19.47 -1.10
C LYS A 11 -3.85 18.75 0.23
N LYS A 12 -4.39 19.43 1.26
CA LYS A 12 -4.77 18.79 2.53
C LYS A 12 -5.94 17.80 2.35
N GLN A 13 -6.81 18.00 1.36
CA GLN A 13 -7.94 17.11 1.10
C GLN A 13 -7.52 15.76 0.48
N ILE A 14 -6.42 15.73 -0.30
CA ILE A 14 -5.84 14.48 -0.85
C ILE A 14 -5.01 13.74 0.22
N THR A 15 -4.59 14.43 1.29
CA THR A 15 -4.02 13.73 2.46
C THR A 15 -5.12 12.90 3.10
N ILE A 16 -5.15 11.60 2.80
CA ILE A 16 -5.94 10.63 3.54
C ILE A 16 -5.40 10.62 4.98
N ARG A 17 -5.94 11.52 5.82
CA ARG A 17 -5.69 11.60 7.26
C ARG A 17 -6.19 10.34 8.00
N GLY A 18 -6.79 9.38 7.29
CA GLY A 18 -7.35 8.13 7.82
C GLY A 18 -6.53 6.85 7.56
N LEU A 19 -5.35 6.89 6.94
CA LEU A 19 -4.56 5.66 6.70
C LEU A 19 -3.94 5.06 7.98
N GLY A 20 -3.88 5.82 9.08
CA GLY A 20 -3.35 5.32 10.35
C GLY A 20 -4.11 4.10 10.91
N GLY A 21 -5.37 3.88 10.50
CA GLY A 21 -6.14 2.69 10.87
C GLY A 21 -5.80 1.44 10.06
N LEU A 22 -5.24 1.58 8.85
CA LEU A 22 -4.90 0.44 7.98
C LEU A 22 -3.60 -0.26 8.40
N GLU A 23 -2.75 0.41 9.18
CA GLU A 23 -1.50 -0.17 9.70
C GLU A 23 -1.77 -1.10 10.90
N SER A 24 -3.00 -1.10 11.43
CA SER A 24 -3.42 -2.05 12.47
C SER A 24 -3.62 -3.46 11.90
N VAL A 25 -3.37 -4.47 12.73
CA VAL A 25 -3.57 -5.89 12.37
C VAL A 25 -5.00 -6.16 11.88
N SER A 26 -6.01 -5.54 12.51
CA SER A 26 -7.40 -5.65 12.09
C SER A 26 -7.65 -4.99 10.72
N GLY A 27 -7.05 -3.83 10.46
CA GLY A 27 -7.08 -3.15 9.18
C GLY A 27 -6.46 -3.97 8.05
N LEU A 28 -5.30 -4.56 8.30
CA LEU A 28 -4.61 -5.46 7.36
C LEU A 28 -5.45 -6.70 7.02
N LYS A 29 -6.09 -7.32 8.02
CA LYS A 29 -7.00 -8.47 7.79
C LYS A 29 -8.21 -8.11 6.95
N LEU A 30 -8.79 -6.93 7.19
CA LEU A 30 -9.91 -6.45 6.39
C LEU A 30 -9.48 -6.17 4.94
N GLY A 31 -8.34 -5.49 4.76
CA GLY A 31 -7.75 -5.27 3.45
C GLY A 31 -7.44 -6.58 2.72
N PHE A 32 -6.94 -7.57 3.44
CA PHE A 32 -6.64 -8.90 2.91
C PHE A 32 -7.86 -9.58 2.34
N ASN A 33 -8.92 -9.72 3.15
CA ASN A 33 -10.15 -10.34 2.69
C ASN A 33 -10.78 -9.55 1.54
N ARG A 34 -10.69 -8.22 1.57
CA ARG A 34 -11.17 -7.36 0.48
C ARG A 34 -10.43 -7.66 -0.82
N HIS A 35 -9.11 -7.76 -0.82
CA HIS A 35 -8.36 -8.08 -2.05
C HIS A 35 -8.55 -9.53 -2.50
N LEU A 36 -8.67 -10.48 -1.57
CA LEU A 36 -8.97 -11.86 -1.90
C LEU A 36 -10.34 -11.96 -2.62
N HIS A 37 -11.36 -11.28 -2.10
CA HIS A 37 -12.70 -11.31 -2.67
C HIS A 37 -12.87 -10.44 -3.92
N PHE A 38 -12.45 -9.17 -3.89
CA PHE A 38 -12.75 -8.23 -4.98
C PHE A 38 -11.65 -8.12 -6.03
N THR A 39 -10.39 -8.38 -5.68
CA THR A 39 -9.28 -8.31 -6.64
C THR A 39 -8.98 -9.66 -7.26
N LEU A 40 -8.95 -10.73 -6.46
CA LEU A 40 -8.65 -12.08 -6.94
C LEU A 40 -9.91 -12.88 -7.28
N VAL A 41 -11.09 -12.43 -6.85
CA VAL A 41 -12.37 -13.11 -7.10
C VAL A 41 -12.33 -14.55 -6.54
N LYS A 42 -11.86 -14.66 -5.30
CA LYS A 42 -11.71 -15.93 -4.58
C LYS A 42 -12.41 -15.86 -3.24
N ASP A 43 -13.01 -16.97 -2.85
CA ASP A 43 -13.34 -17.26 -1.46
C ASP A 43 -12.22 -18.08 -0.81
N ARG A 44 -12.25 -18.17 0.52
CA ARG A 44 -11.19 -18.84 1.27
C ARG A 44 -11.08 -20.34 0.97
N ASN A 45 -12.17 -20.98 0.53
CA ASN A 45 -12.18 -22.42 0.30
C ASN A 45 -11.42 -22.82 -0.97
N VAL A 46 -11.39 -21.95 -1.98
CA VAL A 46 -10.73 -22.23 -3.26
C VAL A 46 -9.42 -21.43 -3.46
N ALA A 47 -9.05 -20.61 -2.47
CA ALA A 47 -7.85 -19.79 -2.53
C ALA A 47 -6.58 -20.64 -2.39
N THR A 48 -5.66 -20.48 -3.33
CA THR A 48 -4.35 -21.15 -3.31
C THR A 48 -3.31 -20.31 -2.56
N MET A 49 -2.18 -20.89 -2.16
CA MET A 49 -1.08 -20.15 -1.52
C MET A 49 -0.58 -18.95 -2.36
N ARG A 50 -0.67 -19.05 -3.69
CA ARG A 50 -0.35 -17.94 -4.59
C ARG A 50 -1.35 -16.79 -4.45
N ASP A 51 -2.62 -17.10 -4.27
CA ASP A 51 -3.67 -16.09 -4.06
C ASP A 51 -3.48 -15.37 -2.72
N TYR A 52 -3.11 -16.11 -1.66
CA TYR A 52 -2.73 -15.51 -0.37
C TYR A 52 -1.54 -14.55 -0.53
N TYR A 53 -0.50 -14.94 -1.25
CA TYR A 53 0.63 -14.06 -1.56
C TYR A 53 0.21 -12.79 -2.31
N LEU A 54 -0.61 -12.93 -3.36
CA LEU A 54 -1.05 -11.80 -4.17
C LEU A 54 -1.96 -10.85 -3.39
N ALA A 55 -2.88 -11.38 -2.58
CA ALA A 55 -3.74 -10.59 -1.72
C ALA A 55 -2.92 -9.76 -0.73
N LEU A 56 -1.93 -10.36 -0.07
CA LEU A 56 -1.00 -9.64 0.82
C LEU A 56 -0.21 -8.56 0.07
N ALA A 57 0.32 -8.88 -1.12
CA ALA A 57 1.06 -7.93 -1.94
C ALA A 57 0.21 -6.71 -2.34
N HIS A 58 -1.08 -6.90 -2.63
CA HIS A 58 -1.98 -5.80 -2.95
C HIS A 58 -2.21 -4.86 -1.76
N ILE A 59 -2.37 -5.40 -0.55
CA ILE A 59 -2.51 -4.57 0.66
C ILE A 59 -1.26 -3.73 0.88
N VAL A 60 -0.08 -4.37 0.87
CA VAL A 60 1.20 -3.67 1.09
C VAL A 60 1.42 -2.59 0.04
N ARG A 61 1.01 -2.84 -1.22
CA ARG A 61 1.02 -1.84 -2.28
C ARG A 61 0.12 -0.65 -1.96
N ASP A 62 -1.07 -0.86 -1.42
CA ASP A 62 -1.99 0.25 -1.09
C ASP A 62 -1.37 1.22 -0.07
N HIS A 63 -0.58 0.71 0.90
CA HIS A 63 0.19 1.56 1.82
C HIS A 63 1.29 2.38 1.13
N LEU A 64 1.92 1.81 0.10
CA LEU A 64 2.97 2.47 -0.67
C LEU A 64 2.41 3.56 -1.60
N VAL A 65 1.27 3.32 -2.24
CA VAL A 65 0.67 4.23 -3.25
C VAL A 65 0.41 5.62 -2.66
N GLY A 66 -0.13 5.70 -1.44
CA GLY A 66 -0.40 6.98 -0.79
C GLY A 66 0.87 7.81 -0.54
N ARG A 67 1.97 7.15 -0.15
CA ARG A 67 3.28 7.78 0.05
C ARG A 67 3.90 8.19 -1.29
N TRP A 68 3.80 7.34 -2.30
CA TRP A 68 4.34 7.59 -3.64
C TRP A 68 3.71 8.83 -4.31
N ILE A 69 2.39 8.95 -4.28
CA ILE A 69 1.67 10.12 -4.83
C ILE A 69 2.14 11.41 -4.16
N ARG A 70 2.31 11.40 -2.83
CA ARG A 70 2.76 12.58 -2.07
C ARG A 70 4.18 12.99 -2.47
N THR A 71 5.08 12.03 -2.63
CA THR A 71 6.46 12.31 -3.05
C THR A 71 6.51 12.92 -4.44
N GLN A 72 5.72 12.41 -5.40
CA GLN A 72 5.65 12.97 -6.74
C GLN A 72 5.08 14.39 -6.76
N GLN A 73 4.01 14.65 -5.98
CA GLN A 73 3.46 16.00 -5.82
C GLN A 73 4.47 16.96 -5.18
N TYR A 74 5.22 16.50 -4.17
CA TYR A 74 6.27 17.30 -3.54
C TYR A 74 7.37 17.68 -4.54
N TYR A 75 7.82 16.75 -5.38
CA TYR A 75 8.81 17.05 -6.42
C TYR A 75 8.28 18.00 -7.49
N TYR A 76 6.99 17.91 -7.83
CA TYR A 76 6.37 18.88 -8.74
C TYR A 76 6.32 20.29 -8.14
N ASP A 77 5.94 20.40 -6.87
CA ASP A 77 5.77 21.69 -6.19
C ASP A 77 7.10 22.40 -5.86
N LYS A 78 8.13 21.62 -5.54
CA LYS A 78 9.45 22.16 -5.15
C LYS A 78 10.41 22.33 -6.31
N ASP A 79 10.11 21.72 -7.45
CA ASP A 79 10.94 21.66 -8.66
C ASP A 79 12.45 21.49 -8.37
N PRO A 80 12.85 20.46 -7.59
CA PRO A 80 14.26 20.21 -7.36
C PRO A 80 14.93 19.68 -8.63
N LYS A 81 16.25 19.85 -8.73
CA LYS A 81 17.06 19.20 -9.78
C LYS A 81 16.77 17.69 -9.79
N ARG A 82 16.34 17.17 -10.94
CA ARG A 82 16.01 15.75 -11.12
C ARG A 82 17.24 14.94 -11.52
N ILE A 83 17.40 13.77 -10.91
CA ILE A 83 18.48 12.82 -11.22
C ILE A 83 17.84 11.64 -11.97
N TYR A 84 18.35 11.36 -13.17
CA TYR A 84 17.91 10.23 -13.98
C TYR A 84 19.03 9.20 -14.04
N TYR A 85 18.81 8.05 -13.44
CA TYR A 85 19.75 6.95 -13.47
C TYR A 85 19.45 6.05 -14.68
N LEU A 86 20.35 6.04 -15.67
CA LEU A 86 20.25 5.22 -16.86
C LEU A 86 21.19 4.02 -16.71
N SER A 87 20.63 2.82 -16.69
CA SER A 87 21.36 1.56 -16.64
C SER A 87 20.77 0.59 -17.65
N LEU A 88 21.62 -0.26 -18.21
CA LEU A 88 21.18 -1.39 -19.05
C LEU A 88 20.47 -2.45 -18.21
N GLU A 89 20.84 -2.59 -16.94
CA GLU A 89 20.33 -3.65 -16.06
C GLU A 89 19.97 -3.11 -14.67
N PHE A 90 18.88 -3.65 -14.11
CA PHE A 90 18.43 -3.41 -12.74
C PHE A 90 18.05 -4.73 -12.08
N TYR A 91 18.83 -5.15 -11.07
CA TYR A 91 18.57 -6.38 -10.34
C TYR A 91 17.81 -6.09 -9.03
N ILE A 92 16.48 -6.08 -9.10
CA ILE A 92 15.62 -5.67 -7.96
C ILE A 92 15.42 -6.82 -6.95
N GLY A 93 15.30 -8.06 -7.41
CA GLY A 93 14.96 -9.21 -6.58
C GLY A 93 13.51 -9.19 -6.06
N ARG A 94 13.28 -9.76 -4.87
CA ARG A 94 11.93 -9.88 -4.26
C ARG A 94 11.54 -8.57 -3.55
N THR A 95 10.42 -7.98 -3.95
CA THR A 95 10.01 -6.64 -3.49
C THR A 95 9.10 -6.62 -2.28
N LEU A 96 8.32 -7.67 -2.03
CA LEU A 96 7.29 -7.67 -0.97
C LEU A 96 7.90 -7.45 0.43
N GLN A 97 8.85 -8.28 0.83
CA GLN A 97 9.50 -8.18 2.15
C GLN A 97 10.26 -6.86 2.30
N ASN A 98 11.01 -6.46 1.27
CA ASN A 98 11.70 -5.16 1.26
C ASN A 98 10.71 -4.00 1.47
N THR A 99 9.53 -4.07 0.87
CA THR A 99 8.49 -3.04 1.06
C THR A 99 7.93 -3.06 2.48
N MET A 100 7.63 -4.24 3.03
CA MET A 100 7.12 -4.36 4.41
C MET A 100 8.10 -3.80 5.44
N ILE A 101 9.40 -4.08 5.30
CA ILE A 101 10.46 -3.55 6.17
C ILE A 101 10.54 -2.02 6.06
N ASN A 102 10.63 -1.48 4.84
CA ASN A 102 10.73 -0.04 4.61
C ASN A 102 9.48 0.74 5.04
N LEU A 103 8.31 0.09 5.07
CA LEU A 103 7.08 0.69 5.56
C LEU A 103 6.87 0.51 7.07
N GLY A 104 7.64 -0.37 7.73
CA GLY A 104 7.48 -0.72 9.14
C GLY A 104 6.29 -1.64 9.42
N LEU A 105 5.83 -2.41 8.42
CA LEU A 105 4.62 -3.24 8.48
C LEU A 105 4.90 -4.74 8.65
N GLU A 106 6.17 -5.16 8.68
CA GLU A 106 6.55 -6.58 8.70
C GLU A 106 5.88 -7.36 9.84
N SER A 107 6.03 -6.89 11.09
CA SER A 107 5.45 -7.56 12.25
C SER A 107 3.91 -7.59 12.23
N SER A 108 3.28 -6.50 11.79
CA SER A 108 1.82 -6.40 11.71
C SER A 108 1.24 -7.29 10.61
N CYS A 109 1.93 -7.42 9.48
CA CYS A 109 1.58 -8.34 8.41
C CYS A 109 1.73 -9.79 8.84
N ASP A 110 2.82 -10.12 9.54
CA ASP A 110 3.06 -11.49 10.03
C ASP A 110 1.98 -11.92 11.02
N GLU A 111 1.66 -11.06 11.99
CA GLU A 111 0.58 -11.31 12.95
C GLU A 111 -0.79 -11.42 12.25
N ALA A 112 -1.07 -10.55 11.27
CA ALA A 112 -2.32 -10.60 10.51
C ALA A 112 -2.47 -11.92 9.74
N MET A 113 -1.40 -12.38 9.09
CA MET A 113 -1.39 -13.64 8.32
C MET A 113 -1.49 -14.86 9.24
N TYR A 114 -0.81 -14.84 10.38
CA TYR A 114 -0.92 -15.88 11.40
C TYR A 114 -2.37 -16.05 11.86
N GLN A 115 -3.05 -14.96 12.24
CA GLN A 115 -4.45 -14.99 12.67
C GLN A 115 -5.45 -15.34 11.56
N VAL A 116 -5.10 -15.10 10.29
CA VAL A 116 -5.94 -15.51 9.15
C VAL A 116 -5.82 -17.02 8.93
N SER A 117 -4.62 -17.57 9.10
CA SER A 117 -4.34 -19.00 8.95
C SER A 117 -5.00 -19.84 10.05
N GLU A 118 -5.01 -19.39 11.30
CA GLU A 118 -5.62 -20.13 12.43
C GLU A 118 -7.16 -20.21 12.36
N ARG A 119 -7.81 -19.40 11.52
CA ARG A 119 -9.27 -19.40 11.35
C ARG A 119 -9.74 -20.18 10.11
N SER A 120 -8.88 -21.04 9.57
CA SER A 120 -9.16 -21.98 8.48
C SER A 120 -9.47 -23.36 9.08
#